data_AF-A0A7V3QYY7-F1
#
_entry.id   AF-A0A7V3QYY7-F1
#
_cell.length_a   1.000
_cell.length_b   1.000
_cell.length_c   1.000
_cell.angle_alpha   90.00
_cell.angle_beta   90.00
_cell.angle_gamma   90.00
#
_symmetry.space_group_name_H-M   'P 1'
#
loop_
_entity.id
_entity.type
_entity.pdbx_description
1 polymer ?
#
loop_
_entity_poly.entity_id
_entity_poly.type
_entity_poly.pdbx_seq_one_letter_code
_entity_poly.pdbx_strand_id
1 'polypeptide(L)'
;MKARWMVILSLLTVALLAATPLTLPRNKAGRVQYMDTVEISGAAPSDLMRRARLWLAQRANMPADIQKGEQPHCIMVGDSFQVPHSGMPFTVFYTLAFEAEGPRLCSTVGALYVFDGSVQRPIEYYLKADGTAKMDPWLVESVDQQARTLLADLHKALLQPQSRDGRRNGSANPHGS
;
A
#
# COMPACT_ATOMS: atom_id res chain seq x y z
N MET A 1 33.79 -51.08 -36.09
CA MET A 1 33.28 -49.72 -35.84
C MET A 1 31.80 -49.65 -36.16
N LYS A 2 30.92 -49.67 -35.15
CA LYS A 2 29.49 -49.34 -35.29
C LYS A 2 29.04 -48.66 -33.98
N ALA A 3 29.08 -47.33 -33.96
CA ALA A 3 28.55 -46.54 -32.86
C ALA A 3 27.03 -46.40 -33.03
N ARG A 4 26.30 -46.78 -31.98
CA ARG A 4 24.84 -46.70 -31.89
C ARG A 4 24.43 -45.24 -31.71
N TRP A 5 23.50 -44.79 -32.54
CA TRP A 5 22.82 -43.50 -32.40
C TRP A 5 21.87 -43.57 -31.21
N MET A 6 22.07 -42.66 -30.26
CA MET A 6 21.24 -42.49 -29.07
C MET A 6 20.29 -41.33 -29.35
N VAL A 7 19.00 -41.63 -29.54
CA VAL A 7 17.95 -40.63 -29.70
C VAL A 7 17.62 -40.08 -28.32
N ILE A 8 17.97 -38.82 -28.06
CA ILE A 8 17.52 -38.09 -26.87
C ILE A 8 16.13 -37.54 -27.19
N LEU A 9 15.11 -38.17 -26.60
CA LEU A 9 13.74 -37.71 -26.60
C LEU A 9 13.62 -36.62 -25.53
N SER A 10 13.72 -35.35 -25.91
CA SER A 10 13.50 -34.23 -25.00
C SER A 10 12.00 -34.09 -24.70
N LEU A 11 11.59 -34.55 -23.52
CA LEU A 11 10.27 -34.29 -22.96
C LEU A 11 10.16 -32.80 -22.60
N LEU A 12 9.46 -32.05 -23.44
CA LEU A 12 9.03 -30.68 -23.17
C LEU A 12 7.99 -30.73 -22.04
N THR A 13 8.43 -30.55 -20.80
CA THR A 13 7.53 -30.47 -19.65
C THR A 13 7.01 -29.04 -19.59
N VAL A 14 5.87 -28.76 -20.22
CA VAL A 14 5.14 -27.51 -19.98
C VAL A 14 4.57 -27.60 -18.57
N ALA A 15 5.30 -27.05 -17.59
CA ALA A 15 4.75 -26.86 -16.26
C ALA A 15 3.62 -25.83 -16.38
N LEU A 16 2.39 -26.32 -16.45
CA LEU A 16 1.19 -25.52 -16.28
C LEU A 16 1.21 -25.05 -14.82
N LEU A 17 1.80 -23.88 -14.57
CA LEU A 17 1.66 -23.17 -13.31
C LEU A 17 0.17 -22.89 -13.14
N ALA A 18 -0.51 -23.75 -12.36
CA ALA A 18 -1.84 -23.45 -11.88
C ALA A 18 -1.73 -22.14 -11.11
N ALA A 19 -2.24 -21.04 -11.69
CA ALA A 19 -2.26 -19.75 -11.04
C ALA A 19 -2.97 -19.93 -9.70
N THR A 20 -2.23 -19.80 -8.60
CA THR A 20 -2.81 -19.83 -7.27
C THR A 20 -3.83 -18.71 -7.20
N PRO A 21 -5.10 -18.99 -6.84
CA PRO A 21 -6.12 -17.96 -6.81
C PRO A 21 -5.71 -16.89 -5.80
N LEU A 22 -5.79 -15.62 -6.22
CA LEU A 22 -5.41 -14.50 -5.38
C LEU A 22 -6.31 -14.44 -4.14
N THR A 23 -5.69 -14.40 -2.96
CA THR A 23 -6.36 -14.27 -1.66
C THR A 23 -5.93 -12.99 -0.98
N LEU A 24 -6.89 -12.15 -0.57
CA LEU A 24 -6.55 -10.93 0.17
C LEU A 24 -6.11 -11.25 1.61
N PRO A 25 -5.10 -10.56 2.15
CA PRO A 25 -4.65 -10.76 3.53
C PRO A 25 -5.77 -10.36 4.51
N ARG A 26 -5.93 -11.16 5.57
CA ARG A 26 -6.93 -10.93 6.62
C ARG A 26 -6.28 -10.88 8.00
N ASN A 27 -6.82 -10.03 8.86
CA ASN A 27 -6.42 -9.99 10.27
C ASN A 27 -7.17 -11.04 11.10
N LYS A 28 -6.89 -11.07 12.42
CA LYS A 28 -7.51 -12.02 13.36
C LYS A 28 -9.04 -11.90 13.46
N ALA A 29 -9.61 -10.74 13.10
CA ALA A 29 -11.05 -10.52 13.05
C ALA A 29 -11.66 -10.93 11.69
N GLY A 30 -10.87 -11.51 10.78
CA GLY A 30 -11.30 -11.89 9.44
C GLY A 30 -11.47 -10.70 8.49
N ARG A 31 -11.06 -9.50 8.88
CA ARG A 31 -11.15 -8.30 8.04
C ARG A 31 -9.95 -8.19 7.12
N VAL A 32 -10.18 -7.77 5.89
CA VAL A 32 -9.09 -7.50 4.93
C VAL A 32 -8.25 -6.35 5.46
N GLN A 33 -6.96 -6.62 5.64
CA GLN A 33 -6.02 -5.66 6.21
C GLN A 33 -4.62 -5.94 5.67
N TYR A 34 -4.00 -4.88 5.16
CA TYR A 34 -2.61 -4.87 4.73
C TYR A 34 -1.80 -4.13 5.78
N MET A 35 -0.65 -4.70 6.12
CA MET A 35 0.26 -4.09 7.07
C MET A 35 1.67 -4.13 6.50
N ASP A 36 2.41 -3.04 6.70
CA ASP A 36 3.84 -2.98 6.48
C ASP A 36 4.51 -2.32 7.68
N THR A 37 5.74 -2.72 7.99
CA THR A 37 6.50 -2.16 9.10
C THR A 37 7.90 -1.81 8.64
N VAL A 38 8.28 -0.56 8.87
CA VAL A 38 9.61 -0.04 8.56
C VAL A 38 10.32 0.27 9.86
N GLU A 39 11.58 -0.17 9.98
CA GLU A 39 12.47 0.18 11.09
C GLU A 39 13.65 0.99 10.57
N ILE A 40 13.84 2.20 11.10
CA ILE A 40 14.95 3.08 10.74
C ILE A 40 15.77 3.36 11.99
N SER A 41 16.95 2.75 12.08
CA SER A 41 17.84 2.90 13.23
C SER A 41 18.14 4.37 13.54
N GLY A 42 17.96 4.76 14.79
CA GLY A 42 18.18 6.13 15.27
C GLY A 42 17.09 7.14 14.89
N ALA A 43 16.04 6.75 14.16
CA ALA A 43 14.91 7.64 13.91
C ALA A 43 14.02 7.76 15.15
N ALA A 44 13.64 8.98 15.51
CA ALA A 44 12.63 9.22 16.53
C ALA A 44 11.23 9.04 15.93
N PRO A 45 10.21 8.62 16.72
CA PRO A 45 8.82 8.50 16.24
C PRO A 45 8.30 9.77 15.57
N SER A 46 8.66 10.94 16.10
CA SER A 46 8.27 12.24 15.53
C SER A 46 8.84 12.48 14.12
N ASP A 47 10.05 12.01 13.83
CA ASP A 47 10.63 12.11 12.49
C ASP A 47 9.95 11.16 11.51
N LEU A 48 9.66 9.92 11.94
CA LEU A 48 8.91 8.94 11.14
C LEU A 48 7.52 9.47 10.78
N MET A 49 6.78 10.00 11.76
CA MET A 49 5.47 10.59 11.54
C MET A 49 5.53 11.84 10.66
N ARG A 50 6.57 12.66 10.79
CA ARG A 50 6.79 13.81 9.90
C ARG A 50 7.00 13.37 8.46
N ARG A 51 7.81 12.33 8.22
CA ARG A 51 8.04 11.78 6.87
C ARG A 51 6.74 11.21 6.27
N ALA A 52 5.97 10.45 7.05
CA ALA A 52 4.68 9.93 6.61
C ALA A 52 3.69 11.06 6.22
N ARG A 53 3.63 12.14 7.02
CA ARG A 53 2.82 13.34 6.69
C ARG A 53 3.27 14.03 5.41
N LEU A 54 4.57 14.15 5.19
CA LEU A 54 5.10 14.75 3.96
C LEU A 54 4.73 13.91 2.73
N TRP A 55 4.85 12.58 2.84
CA TRP A 55 4.42 11.67 1.78
C TRP A 55 2.91 11.78 1.51
N LEU A 56 2.08 11.82 2.55
CA LEU A 56 0.63 12.06 2.40
C LEU A 56 0.34 13.38 1.68
N ALA A 57 1.01 14.47 2.08
CA ALA A 57 0.80 15.79 1.50
C ALA A 57 1.20 15.86 0.01
N GLN A 58 2.15 15.02 -0.41
CA GLN A 58 2.58 14.91 -1.82
C GLN A 58 1.61 14.10 -2.68
N ARG A 59 0.80 13.21 -2.08
CA ARG A 59 -0.31 12.55 -2.79
C ARG A 59 -1.48 13.54 -2.95
N ALA A 60 -1.37 14.38 -3.97
CA ALA A 60 -2.50 15.16 -4.48
C ALA A 60 -3.70 14.21 -4.74
N ASN A 61 -4.88 14.57 -4.24
CA ASN A 61 -6.15 13.81 -4.21
C ASN A 61 -6.52 13.10 -2.90
N MET A 62 -5.78 13.26 -1.79
CA MET A 62 -6.36 12.96 -0.48
C MET A 62 -7.08 14.21 0.07
N PRO A 63 -8.42 14.32 0.00
CA PRO A 63 -9.17 15.26 0.84
C PRO A 63 -9.04 14.76 2.27
N ALA A 64 -7.91 15.08 2.89
CA ALA A 64 -7.55 14.45 4.12
C ALA A 64 -8.31 15.16 5.25
N ASP A 65 -9.46 14.60 5.61
CA ASP A 65 -9.91 14.62 7.01
C ASP A 65 -8.86 13.83 7.80
N ILE A 66 -7.72 14.47 8.05
CA ILE A 66 -6.65 13.94 8.89
C ILE A 66 -7.19 13.93 10.31
N GLN A 67 -7.70 12.78 10.74
CA GLN A 67 -8.03 12.59 12.13
C GLN A 67 -6.73 12.35 12.88
N LYS A 68 -6.37 13.29 13.75
CA LYS A 68 -5.31 13.04 14.75
C LYS A 68 -5.84 11.94 15.67
N GLY A 69 -5.13 10.81 15.73
CA GLY A 69 -5.45 9.79 16.71
C GLY A 69 -5.24 10.32 18.13
N GLU A 70 -5.86 9.67 19.11
CA GLU A 70 -5.71 10.02 20.53
C GLU A 70 -4.25 9.83 21.01
N GLN A 71 -3.45 9.04 20.29
CA GLN A 71 -2.03 8.85 20.55
C GLN A 71 -1.17 9.88 19.79
N PRO A 72 -0.08 10.39 20.40
CA PRO A 72 0.75 11.45 19.83
C PRO A 72 1.45 11.07 18.51
N HIS A 73 1.46 9.78 18.16
CA HIS A 73 2.09 9.24 16.96
C HIS A 73 1.15 8.35 16.12
N CYS A 74 -0.15 8.63 16.18
CA CYS A 74 -1.14 7.98 15.33
C CYS A 74 -1.79 8.99 14.37
N ILE A 75 -1.91 8.60 13.10
CA ILE A 75 -2.66 9.35 12.07
C ILE A 75 -3.55 8.35 11.36
N MET A 76 -4.80 8.75 11.11
CA MET A 76 -5.72 8.03 10.24
C MET A 76 -6.19 8.96 9.13
N VAL A 77 -6.19 8.46 7.90
CA VAL A 77 -6.67 9.17 6.71
C VAL A 77 -7.62 8.26 5.94
N GLY A 78 -8.80 8.79 5.60
CA GLY A 78 -9.72 8.17 4.64
C GLY A 78 -9.43 8.67 3.23
N ASP A 79 -9.44 7.76 2.26
CA ASP A 79 -9.28 8.09 0.84
C ASP A 79 -9.98 7.03 -0.04
N SER A 80 -9.97 7.22 -1.36
CA SER A 80 -10.53 6.29 -2.32
C SER A 80 -9.73 6.17 -3.61
N PHE A 81 -9.90 5.06 -4.32
CA PHE A 81 -9.44 4.91 -5.70
C PHE A 81 -10.54 4.28 -6.57
N GLN A 82 -10.47 4.55 -7.87
CA GLN A 82 -11.36 3.94 -8.85
C GLN A 82 -10.75 2.65 -9.38
N VAL A 83 -11.56 1.59 -9.46
CA VAL A 83 -11.24 0.35 -10.15
C VAL A 83 -12.04 0.33 -11.45
N PRO A 84 -11.38 0.52 -12.61
CA PRO A 84 -12.05 0.47 -13.90
C PRO A 84 -12.64 -0.91 -14.15
N HIS A 85 -13.88 -0.95 -14.64
CA HIS A 85 -14.57 -2.17 -15.02
C HIS A 85 -15.48 -1.90 -16.22
N SER A 86 -15.70 -2.91 -17.08
CA SER A 86 -16.28 -2.76 -18.42
C SER A 86 -17.76 -2.32 -18.46
N GLY A 87 -18.47 -2.38 -17.33
CA GLY A 87 -19.84 -1.88 -17.20
C GLY A 87 -19.94 -0.59 -16.38
N MET A 88 -19.43 -0.63 -15.14
CA MET A 88 -19.46 0.49 -14.21
C MET A 88 -18.22 0.42 -13.33
N PRO A 89 -17.45 1.52 -13.15
CA PRO A 89 -16.29 1.51 -12.28
C PRO A 89 -16.71 1.30 -10.83
N PHE A 90 -15.88 0.60 -10.07
CA PHE A 90 -16.04 0.54 -8.62
C PHE A 90 -15.25 1.67 -7.97
N THR A 91 -15.81 2.31 -6.95
CA THR A 91 -15.04 3.17 -6.04
C THR A 91 -14.69 2.37 -4.80
N VAL A 92 -13.40 2.29 -4.47
CA VAL A 92 -12.93 1.62 -3.26
C VAL A 92 -12.47 2.67 -2.27
N PHE A 93 -13.19 2.80 -1.16
CA PHE A 93 -12.82 3.61 -0.02
C PHE A 93 -11.94 2.79 0.93
N TYR A 94 -10.96 3.42 1.55
CA TYR A 94 -10.06 2.77 2.50
C TYR A 94 -9.64 3.74 3.59
N THR A 95 -9.17 3.17 4.71
CA THR A 95 -8.48 3.91 5.76
C THR A 95 -7.01 3.52 5.76
N LEU A 96 -6.14 4.52 5.77
CA LEU A 96 -4.72 4.39 5.96
C LEU A 96 -4.37 4.90 7.37
N ALA A 97 -3.74 4.04 8.18
CA ALA A 97 -3.32 4.36 9.53
C ALA A 97 -1.80 4.21 9.68
N PHE A 98 -1.18 5.12 10.43
CA PHE A 98 0.22 5.05 10.82
C PHE A 98 0.35 5.07 12.33
N GLU A 99 1.26 4.25 12.84
CA GLU A 99 1.62 4.21 14.25
C GLU A 99 3.14 4.12 14.36
N ALA A 100 3.76 5.07 15.06
CA ALA A 100 5.20 5.06 15.29
C ALA A 100 5.54 4.75 16.75
N GLU A 101 6.40 3.74 16.95
CA GLU A 101 6.90 3.29 18.25
C GLU A 101 8.42 3.10 18.17
N GLY A 102 9.16 3.95 18.90
CA GLY A 102 10.62 4.00 18.80
C GLY A 102 11.11 4.23 17.36
N PRO A 103 12.04 3.40 16.84
CA PRO A 103 12.54 3.51 15.47
C PRO A 103 11.62 2.85 14.43
N ARG A 104 10.44 2.36 14.83
CA ARG A 104 9.52 1.63 13.97
C ARG A 104 8.31 2.47 13.60
N LEU A 105 7.85 2.33 12.37
CA LEU A 105 6.56 2.82 11.92
C LEU A 105 5.79 1.66 11.28
N CYS A 106 4.62 1.37 11.85
CA CYS A 106 3.65 0.43 11.31
C CYS A 106 2.63 1.20 10.47
N SER A 107 2.42 0.76 9.23
CA SER A 107 1.45 1.32 8.30
C SER A 107 0.38 0.28 8.00
N THR A 108 -0.88 0.69 8.05
CA THR A 108 -2.02 -0.21 7.85
C THR A 108 -2.98 0.35 6.81
N VAL A 109 -3.29 -0.42 5.78
CA VAL A 109 -4.43 -0.17 4.89
C VAL A 109 -5.55 -1.14 5.28
N GLY A 110 -6.69 -0.59 5.69
CA GLY A 110 -7.82 -1.38 6.15
C GLY A 110 -9.14 -0.66 5.93
N ALA A 111 -10.20 -1.18 6.57
CA ALA A 111 -11.56 -0.64 6.45
C ALA A 111 -11.97 -0.40 4.99
N LEU A 112 -11.72 -1.40 4.13
CA LEU A 112 -11.98 -1.27 2.70
C LEU A 112 -13.48 -1.46 2.41
N TYR A 113 -14.08 -0.48 1.75
CA TYR A 113 -15.46 -0.50 1.29
C TYR A 113 -15.55 -0.27 -0.21
N VAL A 114 -16.31 -1.10 -0.89
CA VAL A 114 -16.57 -0.99 -2.32
C VAL A 114 -17.94 -0.35 -2.52
N PHE A 115 -17.99 0.70 -3.33
CA PHE A 115 -19.21 1.26 -3.87
C PHE A 115 -19.30 0.90 -5.36
N ASP A 116 -20.35 0.15 -5.71
CA ASP A 116 -20.61 -0.35 -7.06
C ASP A 116 -21.58 0.53 -7.85
N GLY A 117 -21.73 1.80 -7.45
CA GLY A 117 -22.67 2.75 -8.03
C GLY A 117 -24.07 2.70 -7.42
N SER A 118 -24.41 1.62 -6.68
CA SER A 118 -25.71 1.47 -6.03
C SER A 118 -25.59 1.37 -4.52
N VAL A 119 -24.66 0.56 -4.02
CA VAL A 119 -24.56 0.26 -2.58
C VAL A 119 -23.10 0.24 -2.16
N GLN A 120 -22.82 0.73 -0.96
CA GLN A 120 -21.52 0.59 -0.32
C GLN A 120 -21.50 -0.66 0.55
N ARG A 121 -20.52 -1.54 0.35
CA ARG A 121 -20.34 -2.79 1.11
C ARG A 121 -18.88 -3.02 1.46
N PRO A 122 -18.60 -3.70 2.59
CA PRO A 122 -17.23 -4.09 2.92
C PRO A 122 -16.68 -5.05 1.85
N ILE A 123 -15.38 -4.97 1.53
CA ILE A 123 -14.74 -5.80 0.49
C ILE A 123 -14.99 -7.30 0.72
N GLU A 124 -15.11 -7.73 1.97
CA GLU A 124 -15.40 -9.12 2.35
C GLU A 124 -16.72 -9.65 1.77
N TYR A 125 -17.69 -8.77 1.46
CA TYR A 125 -18.91 -9.16 0.75
C TYR A 125 -18.60 -9.78 -0.61
N TYR A 126 -17.52 -9.32 -1.28
CA TYR A 126 -17.05 -9.72 -2.60
C TYR A 126 -16.06 -10.90 -2.54
N LEU A 127 -15.77 -11.44 -1.35
CA LEU A 127 -14.83 -12.56 -1.15
C LEU A 127 -15.52 -13.82 -0.64
N LYS A 128 -15.03 -14.99 -1.08
CA LYS A 128 -15.39 -16.30 -0.53
C LYS A 128 -14.79 -16.46 0.87
N ALA A 129 -15.17 -17.54 1.55
CA ALA A 129 -14.65 -17.86 2.88
C ALA A 129 -13.11 -17.98 2.88
N ASP A 130 -12.55 -18.55 1.82
CA ASP A 130 -11.11 -18.73 1.60
C ASP A 130 -10.35 -17.44 1.20
N GLY A 131 -11.04 -16.31 1.04
CA GLY A 131 -10.41 -15.04 0.67
C GLY A 131 -10.28 -14.79 -0.84
N THR A 132 -10.68 -15.76 -1.67
CA THR A 132 -10.72 -15.58 -3.13
C THR A 132 -11.96 -14.79 -3.55
N ALA A 133 -11.97 -14.25 -4.77
CA ALA A 133 -13.10 -13.49 -5.28
C ALA A 133 -14.38 -14.37 -5.37
N LYS A 134 -15.51 -13.89 -4.82
CA LYS A 134 -16.85 -14.45 -5.08
C LYS A 134 -17.31 -14.15 -6.50
N MET A 135 -16.94 -12.97 -6.98
CA MET A 135 -17.28 -12.44 -8.30
C MET A 135 -16.01 -12.03 -9.03
N ASP A 136 -16.10 -11.06 -9.94
CA ASP A 136 -15.01 -10.55 -10.78
C ASP A 136 -13.63 -10.51 -10.05
N PRO A 137 -12.69 -11.41 -10.43
CA PRO A 137 -11.35 -11.44 -9.86
C PRO A 137 -10.59 -10.13 -10.03
N TRP A 138 -10.94 -9.33 -11.04
CA TRP A 138 -10.29 -8.07 -11.35
C TRP A 138 -10.41 -7.04 -10.22
N LEU A 139 -11.56 -6.99 -9.56
CA LEU A 139 -11.75 -6.11 -8.39
C LEU A 139 -10.78 -6.48 -7.27
N VAL A 140 -10.66 -7.78 -6.98
CA VAL A 140 -9.80 -8.31 -5.92
C VAL A 140 -8.33 -8.06 -6.25
N GLU A 141 -7.92 -8.32 -7.48
CA GLU A 141 -6.56 -8.05 -7.96
C GLU A 141 -6.21 -6.55 -7.92
N SER A 142 -7.11 -5.70 -8.39
CA SER A 142 -6.92 -4.25 -8.38
C SER A 142 -6.81 -3.73 -6.95
N VAL A 143 -7.65 -4.20 -6.02
CA VAL A 143 -7.57 -3.81 -4.60
C VAL A 143 -6.25 -4.25 -3.99
N ASP A 144 -5.81 -5.48 -4.23
CA ASP A 144 -4.55 -6.00 -3.71
C ASP A 144 -3.35 -5.22 -4.23
N GLN A 145 -3.31 -4.97 -5.54
CA GLN A 145 -2.23 -4.23 -6.18
C GLN A 145 -2.17 -2.78 -5.67
N GLN A 146 -3.31 -2.09 -5.57
CA GLN A 146 -3.36 -0.71 -5.10
C GLN A 146 -2.95 -0.59 -3.63
N ALA A 147 -3.45 -1.46 -2.75
CA ALA A 147 -3.08 -1.44 -1.33
C ALA A 147 -1.59 -1.72 -1.11
N ARG A 148 -1.02 -2.68 -1.85
CA ARG A 148 0.42 -2.99 -1.78
C ARG A 148 1.29 -1.86 -2.33
N THR A 149 0.89 -1.28 -3.45
CA THR A 149 1.61 -0.13 -4.05
C THR A 149 1.62 1.03 -3.07
N LEU A 150 0.49 1.32 -2.42
CA LEU A 150 0.38 2.38 -1.43
C LEU A 150 1.36 2.19 -0.27
N LEU A 151 1.44 0.98 0.29
CA LEU A 151 2.39 0.68 1.37
C LEU A 151 3.84 0.70 0.89
N ALA A 152 4.14 0.16 -0.29
CA ALA A 152 5.48 0.16 -0.86
C ALA A 152 5.99 1.57 -1.17
N ASP A 153 5.14 2.46 -1.69
CA ASP A 153 5.47 3.85 -1.96
C ASP A 153 5.81 4.61 -0.67
N LEU A 154 5.02 4.40 0.38
CA LEU A 154 5.31 4.97 1.70
C LEU A 154 6.61 4.41 2.27
N HIS A 155 6.81 3.09 2.22
CA HIS A 155 8.04 2.45 2.68
C HIS A 155 9.27 3.10 2.02
N LYS A 156 9.22 3.24 0.69
CA LYS A 156 10.26 3.91 -0.08
C LYS A 156 10.46 5.36 0.35
N ALA A 157 9.39 6.10 0.62
CA ALA A 157 9.47 7.49 1.08
C ALA A 157 10.09 7.62 2.48
N LEU A 158 9.80 6.68 3.39
CA LEU A 158 10.38 6.66 4.73
C LEU A 158 11.90 6.43 4.71
N LEU A 159 12.37 5.55 3.81
CA LEU A 159 13.80 5.23 3.67
C LEU A 159 14.61 6.33 2.97
N GLN A 160 13.99 7.25 2.24
CA GLN A 160 14.73 8.30 1.54
C GLN A 160 15.41 9.25 2.54
N PRO A 161 16.73 9.49 2.41
CA PRO A 161 17.41 10.47 3.22
C PRO A 161 16.83 11.85 2.95
N GLN A 162 16.40 12.52 4.01
CA GLN A 162 15.92 13.90 3.91
C GLN A 162 17.12 14.78 3.55
N SER A 163 17.06 15.47 2.40
CA SER A 163 18.08 16.46 2.05
C SER A 163 18.15 17.48 3.18
N ARG A 164 19.32 17.55 3.82
CA ARG A 164 19.57 18.38 4.99
C ARG A 164 19.88 19.82 4.56
N ASP A 165 19.13 20.43 3.65
CA ASP A 165 19.47 21.78 3.16
C ASP A 165 18.24 22.64 2.86
N GLY A 166 17.93 23.49 3.85
CA GLY A 166 17.11 24.69 3.71
C GLY A 166 17.49 25.78 4.72
N ARG A 167 18.64 25.66 5.40
CA ARG A 167 19.22 26.72 6.25
C ARG A 167 20.55 27.17 5.67
N ARG A 168 20.49 27.92 4.56
CA ARG A 168 21.52 28.88 4.17
C ARG A 168 20.97 29.77 3.06
N ASN A 169 20.58 30.98 3.44
CA ASN A 169 21.16 32.17 2.82
C ASN A 169 21.07 33.29 3.85
N GLY A 170 22.24 33.62 4.42
CA GLY A 170 22.41 34.81 5.22
C GLY A 170 22.05 36.02 4.39
N SER A 171 21.15 36.85 4.91
CA SER A 171 21.02 38.22 4.48
C SER A 171 22.33 38.92 4.85
N ALA A 172 23.21 39.04 3.88
CA ALA A 172 24.32 39.97 3.93
C ALA A 172 23.72 41.39 3.91
N ASN A 173 23.87 42.09 5.02
CA ASN A 173 23.69 43.53 5.10
C ASN A 173 24.60 44.22 4.06
N PRO A 174 24.08 45.04 3.14
CA PRO A 174 24.92 45.98 2.44
C PRO A 174 25.11 47.23 3.30
N HIS A 175 26.37 47.49 3.65
CA HIS A 175 26.91 48.73 4.22
C HIS A 175 26.16 49.98 3.74
N GLY A 176 25.52 50.71 4.66
CA GLY A 176 26.03 51.96 5.23
C GLY A 176 27.41 52.42 4.78
N SER A 177 27.44 53.36 3.84
CA SER A 177 28.18 54.64 3.88
C SER A 177 27.74 55.47 2.68
#